data_AF-D1CGR3-F1
#
_entry.id   AF-D1CGR3-F1
#
_cell.length_a   1.000
_cell.length_b   1.000
_cell.length_c   1.000
_cell.angle_alpha   90.00
_cell.angle_beta   90.00
_cell.angle_gamma   90.00
#
_symmetry.space_group_name_H-M   'P 1'
#
loop_
_entity.id
_entity.type
_entity.pdbx_description
1 polymer ?
#
loop_
_entity_poly.entity_id
_entity_poly.type
_entity_poly.pdbx_seq_one_letter_code
_entity_poly.pdbx_strand_id
1 'polypeptide(L)'
;MRKVLLPWQLLLLVVLAWWLLPVQLGGRTAYVIVNGNSMYPTLHRGDLVLVRRAESYSPGQIAAYRYPDVGTVIHRVVGTAGDRLIFKGDHNSWTDGYRPTPAEVIGSYWLKIPKIGGLIGNMRSPLEFAILAMVIGAVSLGPAALGARRSASTATRAMPTVGSGLLVAAALSLLLGALAFTRPTRIEAVQEVPYTQAGRFGYTARANPLVYDGGVITTGQPVFRRLVDTLQLRLAYRFSSPQPHEVGGSYKVLAQVGDDSGWRRSIELVPSTPFRGDGFERSFQLDLRRVQQLLAEAQRLTGVQSEQYTLTILAQIATEGTLDGQQFRAQFAPAMAFQMDSLRLQLLQPTEGEATGKSVQAILRVPALETNYLSLGPLRLPVIAARWLATLLLLGSILGLIALQGWSRRLLEQGEHAVIASRWGHALVDVLEPPRAEGIVPLRDLGSLEALLASAPSARLLHARQGDHHYYYVMVDGQTYLYAAEGR
;
A
#
# COMPACT_ATOMS: atom_id res chain seq x y z
N MET A 1 5.19 -23.93 45.75
CA MET A 1 4.20 -24.27 44.70
C MET A 1 4.43 -23.37 43.49
N ARG A 2 5.04 -23.90 42.42
CA ARG A 2 5.25 -23.18 41.14
C ARG A 2 3.90 -23.03 40.44
N LYS A 3 3.39 -21.81 40.27
CA LYS A 3 2.25 -21.56 39.39
C LYS A 3 2.73 -21.65 37.94
N VAL A 4 2.80 -22.89 37.43
CA VAL A 4 2.67 -23.15 35.99
C VAL A 4 1.37 -22.47 35.58
N LEU A 5 1.40 -21.61 34.55
CA LEU A 5 0.16 -21.11 33.94
C LEU A 5 -0.66 -22.36 33.63
N LEU A 6 -1.76 -22.53 34.37
CA LEU A 6 -2.54 -23.74 34.28
C LEU A 6 -3.04 -23.86 32.83
N PRO A 7 -3.07 -25.07 32.23
CA PRO A 7 -3.39 -25.28 30.82
C PRO A 7 -4.68 -24.60 30.34
N TRP A 8 -5.62 -24.31 31.25
CA TRP A 8 -6.84 -23.55 30.98
C TRP A 8 -6.61 -22.06 30.65
N GLN A 9 -5.53 -21.43 31.13
CA GLN A 9 -5.19 -20.03 30.80
C GLN A 9 -4.65 -19.91 29.38
N LEU A 10 -3.80 -20.85 28.96
CA LEU A 10 -3.34 -20.94 27.57
C LEU A 10 -4.51 -21.27 26.64
N LEU A 11 -5.38 -22.19 27.04
CA LEU A 11 -6.62 -22.51 26.33
C LEU A 11 -7.52 -21.27 26.21
N LEU A 12 -7.71 -20.50 27.29
CA LEU A 12 -8.47 -19.24 27.27
C LEU A 12 -7.89 -18.22 26.30
N LEU A 13 -6.56 -18.07 26.28
CA LEU A 13 -5.90 -17.16 25.34
C LEU A 13 -6.06 -17.61 23.89
N VAL A 14 -5.94 -18.91 23.62
CA VAL A 14 -6.17 -19.48 22.28
C VAL A 14 -7.63 -19.32 21.86
N VAL A 15 -8.58 -19.59 22.75
CA VAL A 15 -10.02 -19.40 22.49
C VAL A 15 -10.32 -17.92 22.24
N LEU A 16 -9.77 -17.00 23.04
CA LEU A 16 -9.94 -15.56 22.87
C LEU A 16 -9.33 -15.06 21.56
N ALA A 17 -8.12 -15.53 21.21
CA ALA A 17 -7.46 -15.21 19.95
C ALA A 17 -8.24 -15.73 18.74
N TRP A 18 -8.81 -16.95 18.85
CA TRP A 18 -9.71 -17.50 17.83
C TRP A 18 -11.00 -16.68 17.70
N TRP A 19 -11.55 -16.20 18.83
CA TRP A 19 -12.79 -15.42 18.86
C TRP A 19 -12.63 -13.99 18.31
N LEU A 20 -11.41 -13.46 18.40
CA LEU A 20 -10.99 -12.17 17.84
C LEU A 20 -10.31 -12.31 16.47
N LEU A 21 -10.27 -13.50 15.89
CA LEU A 21 -9.59 -13.73 14.62
C LEU A 21 -10.22 -12.83 13.52
N PRO A 22 -9.40 -12.06 12.77
CA PRO A 22 -9.87 -11.20 11.69
C PRO A 22 -10.53 -11.99 10.55
N VAL A 23 -11.49 -11.38 9.86
CA VAL A 23 -12.14 -11.98 8.68
C VAL A 23 -11.16 -12.35 7.55
N GLN A 24 -10.03 -11.65 7.42
CA GLN A 24 -8.97 -11.97 6.44
C GLN A 24 -8.22 -13.26 6.77
N LEU A 25 -8.26 -13.70 8.03
CA LEU A 25 -7.61 -14.91 8.53
C LEU A 25 -8.63 -16.04 8.78
N GLY A 26 -9.84 -15.94 8.21
CA GLY A 26 -10.91 -16.94 8.38
C GLY A 26 -11.77 -16.77 9.63
N GLY A 27 -11.59 -15.66 10.38
CA GLY A 27 -12.43 -15.35 11.54
C GLY A 27 -13.72 -14.59 11.20
N ARG A 28 -14.44 -14.12 12.23
CA ARG A 28 -15.76 -13.46 12.10
C ARG A 28 -15.77 -11.97 12.42
N THR A 29 -14.62 -11.41 12.83
CA THR A 29 -14.52 -10.04 13.35
C THR A 29 -13.77 -9.16 12.37
N ALA A 30 -14.32 -7.99 12.06
CA ALA A 30 -13.63 -6.93 11.33
C ALA A 30 -13.44 -5.70 12.23
N TYR A 31 -12.40 -4.93 11.93
CA TYR A 31 -11.92 -3.84 12.77
C TYR A 31 -12.03 -2.52 12.01
N VAL A 32 -12.77 -1.56 12.56
CA VAL A 32 -13.06 -0.27 11.93
C VAL A 32 -12.61 0.84 12.87
N ILE A 33 -11.71 1.70 12.40
CA ILE A 33 -11.30 2.89 13.15
C ILE A 33 -12.21 4.05 12.73
N VAL A 34 -12.85 4.69 13.71
CA VAL A 34 -13.75 5.81 13.45
C VAL A 34 -12.92 7.04 13.10
N ASN A 35 -13.06 7.50 11.85
CA ASN A 35 -12.38 8.69 11.35
C ASN A 35 -13.43 9.74 10.96
N GLY A 36 -13.48 10.84 11.72
CA GLY A 36 -14.49 11.89 11.58
C GLY A 36 -15.44 11.97 12.77
N ASN A 37 -16.50 12.77 12.63
CA ASN A 37 -17.50 13.05 13.66
C ASN A 37 -18.92 12.60 13.28
N SER A 38 -19.10 11.90 12.16
CA SER A 38 -20.43 11.55 11.61
C SER A 38 -21.28 10.68 12.54
N MET A 39 -20.64 9.95 13.46
CA MET A 39 -21.32 9.09 14.45
C MET A 39 -21.35 9.68 15.86
N TYR A 40 -20.99 10.96 16.03
CA TYR A 40 -21.08 11.64 17.33
C TYR A 40 -22.55 11.82 17.75
N PRO A 41 -22.92 11.63 19.04
CA PRO A 41 -22.08 11.32 20.21
C PRO A 41 -21.84 9.82 20.45
N THR A 42 -22.39 8.94 19.63
CA THR A 42 -22.37 7.49 19.86
C THR A 42 -20.97 6.89 19.72
N LEU A 43 -20.25 7.29 18.66
CA LEU A 43 -18.88 6.91 18.38
C LEU A 43 -18.02 8.16 18.19
N HIS A 44 -16.84 8.15 18.79
CA HIS A 44 -15.92 9.28 18.74
C HIS A 44 -14.77 8.99 17.78
N ARG A 45 -14.20 10.06 17.21
CA ARG A 45 -12.98 9.97 16.41
C ARG A 45 -11.88 9.26 17.20
N GLY A 46 -11.27 8.25 16.59
CA GLY A 46 -10.21 7.45 17.22
C GLY A 46 -10.72 6.28 18.07
N ASP A 47 -12.03 5.99 18.09
CA ASP A 47 -12.53 4.74 18.63
C ASP A 47 -12.20 3.57 17.68
N LEU A 48 -11.82 2.42 18.25
CA LEU A 48 -11.77 1.16 17.51
C LEU A 48 -13.12 0.45 17.69
N VAL A 49 -13.77 0.13 16.59
CA VAL A 49 -15.05 -0.58 16.57
C VAL A 49 -14.85 -1.96 15.96
N LEU A 50 -15.28 -2.98 16.69
CA LEU A 50 -15.35 -4.35 16.22
C LEU A 50 -16.74 -4.57 15.63
N VAL A 51 -16.77 -5.04 14.39
CA VAL A 51 -18.00 -5.40 13.69
C VAL A 51 -17.99 -6.89 13.34
N ARG A 52 -19.16 -7.53 13.39
CA ARG A 52 -19.33 -8.94 13.04
C ARG A 52 -20.40 -9.11 11.98
N ARG A 53 -20.15 -9.99 11.01
CA ARG A 53 -21.14 -10.28 9.97
C ARG A 53 -22.42 -10.84 10.61
N ALA A 54 -23.56 -10.27 10.25
CA ALA A 54 -24.88 -10.74 10.66
C ALA A 54 -25.65 -11.24 9.43
N GLU A 55 -26.62 -12.14 9.66
CA GLU A 55 -27.49 -12.66 8.60
C GLU A 55 -28.52 -11.64 8.13
N SER A 56 -28.88 -10.70 9.01
CA SER A 56 -29.77 -9.58 8.69
C SER A 56 -29.34 -8.31 9.43
N TYR A 57 -29.70 -7.16 8.85
CA TYR A 57 -29.44 -5.83 9.40
C TYR A 57 -30.75 -5.07 9.52
N SER A 58 -31.11 -4.65 10.72
CA SER A 58 -32.38 -4.01 11.02
C SER A 58 -32.22 -2.51 11.31
N PRO A 59 -33.25 -1.67 11.05
CA PRO A 59 -33.26 -0.29 11.48
C PRO A 59 -32.90 -0.13 12.96
N GLY A 60 -32.08 0.87 13.27
CA GLY A 60 -31.53 1.14 14.59
C GLY A 60 -30.13 0.55 14.82
N GLN A 61 -29.72 -0.46 14.06
CA GLN A 61 -28.37 -1.07 14.19
C GLN A 61 -27.29 -0.18 13.58
N ILE A 62 -26.13 -0.15 14.19
CA ILE A 62 -24.92 0.46 13.60
C ILE A 62 -24.20 -0.63 12.84
N ALA A 63 -23.81 -0.38 11.60
CA ALA A 63 -23.05 -1.34 10.80
C ALA A 63 -22.02 -0.65 9.92
N ALA A 64 -20.95 -1.37 9.61
CA ALA A 64 -19.93 -0.92 8.67
C ALA A 64 -20.17 -1.54 7.30
N TYR A 65 -20.04 -0.74 6.24
CA TYR A 65 -20.24 -1.16 4.85
C TYR A 65 -19.21 -0.49 3.93
N ARG A 66 -19.09 -1.00 2.70
CA ARG A 66 -18.21 -0.40 1.68
C ARG A 66 -18.99 0.62 0.85
N TYR A 67 -18.49 1.85 0.82
CA TYR A 67 -18.99 2.92 -0.02
C TYR A 67 -18.09 3.04 -1.27
N PRO A 68 -18.65 3.01 -2.50
CA PRO A 68 -17.87 3.17 -3.74
C PRO A 68 -17.05 4.48 -3.73
N ASP A 69 -15.76 4.42 -4.03
CA ASP A 69 -14.83 5.56 -4.07
C ASP A 69 -14.43 6.20 -2.72
N VAL A 70 -15.18 5.96 -1.63
CA VAL A 70 -14.88 6.51 -0.28
C VAL A 70 -14.24 5.48 0.65
N GLY A 71 -14.53 4.19 0.47
CA GLY A 71 -14.01 3.11 1.30
C GLY A 71 -14.96 2.69 2.41
N THR A 72 -14.43 2.35 3.60
CA THR A 72 -15.24 1.80 4.70
C THR A 72 -15.95 2.91 5.46
N VAL A 73 -17.27 2.83 5.56
CA VAL A 73 -18.13 3.77 6.31
C VAL A 73 -18.88 3.01 7.39
N ILE A 74 -19.07 3.62 8.57
CA ILE A 74 -19.82 3.05 9.69
C ILE A 74 -20.93 3.99 10.11
N HIS A 75 -22.19 3.60 9.90
CA HIS A 75 -23.36 4.43 10.17
C HIS A 75 -24.53 3.60 10.73
N ARG A 76 -25.62 4.26 11.14
CA ARG A 76 -26.83 3.60 11.60
C ARG A 76 -27.76 3.28 10.44
N VAL A 77 -28.26 2.05 10.40
CA VAL A 77 -29.35 1.64 9.51
C VAL A 77 -30.61 2.37 9.97
N VAL A 78 -31.22 3.16 9.09
CA VAL A 78 -32.47 3.89 9.40
C VAL A 78 -33.68 3.33 8.67
N GLY A 79 -33.46 2.47 7.69
CA GLY A 79 -34.53 1.86 6.92
C GLY A 79 -34.00 0.94 5.82
N THR A 80 -34.93 0.40 5.03
CA THR A 80 -34.65 -0.39 3.84
C THR A 80 -35.43 0.18 2.66
N ALA A 81 -34.87 0.05 1.46
CA ALA A 81 -35.53 0.35 0.20
C ALA A 81 -35.37 -0.86 -0.71
N GLY A 82 -36.34 -1.77 -0.69
CA GLY A 82 -36.23 -3.08 -1.34
C GLY A 82 -35.17 -3.95 -0.66
N ASP A 83 -34.20 -4.44 -1.45
CA ASP A 83 -33.06 -5.24 -1.02
C ASP A 83 -31.87 -4.41 -0.51
N ARG A 84 -31.99 -3.08 -0.50
CA ARG A 84 -30.92 -2.17 -0.10
C ARG A 84 -31.18 -1.51 1.24
N LEU A 85 -30.10 -1.31 2.00
CA LEU A 85 -30.13 -0.69 3.32
C LEU A 85 -29.90 0.83 3.18
N ILE A 86 -30.64 1.60 3.97
CA ILE A 86 -30.46 3.06 4.07
C ILE A 86 -29.67 3.35 5.34
N PHE A 87 -28.52 3.99 5.18
CA PHE A 87 -27.64 4.38 6.27
C PHE A 87 -27.68 5.88 6.53
N LYS A 88 -27.43 6.26 7.78
CA LYS A 88 -27.31 7.64 8.23
C LYS A 88 -26.35 7.73 9.41
N GLY A 89 -25.42 8.68 9.37
CA GLY A 89 -24.60 9.03 10.52
C GLY A 89 -25.43 9.69 11.63
N ASP A 90 -25.19 9.31 12.88
CA ASP A 90 -25.92 9.84 14.04
C ASP A 90 -25.84 11.36 14.16
N HIS A 91 -24.74 11.97 13.69
CA HIS A 91 -24.52 13.42 13.69
C HIS A 91 -24.99 14.11 12.41
N ASN A 92 -25.33 13.37 11.36
CA ASN A 92 -25.67 13.94 10.06
C ASN A 92 -27.16 14.34 10.03
N SER A 93 -27.49 15.42 9.32
CA SER A 93 -28.89 15.77 9.04
C SER A 93 -29.46 15.08 7.78
N TRP A 94 -28.59 14.50 6.96
CA TRP A 94 -28.93 13.78 5.72
C TRP A 94 -28.66 12.27 5.83
N THR A 95 -29.30 11.47 4.97
CA THR A 95 -28.97 10.04 4.77
C THR A 95 -27.84 9.88 3.77
N ASP A 96 -27.12 8.76 3.84
CA ASP A 96 -26.04 8.48 2.90
C ASP A 96 -26.57 8.30 1.47
N GLY A 97 -25.81 8.81 0.49
CA GLY A 97 -26.20 8.76 -0.92
C GLY A 97 -26.15 7.36 -1.53
N TYR A 98 -25.34 6.46 -0.95
CA TYR A 98 -25.21 5.08 -1.39
C TYR A 98 -25.99 4.12 -0.49
N ARG A 99 -26.70 3.19 -1.13
CA ARG A 99 -27.56 2.19 -0.45
C ARG A 99 -27.01 0.79 -0.68
N PRO A 100 -26.16 0.26 0.22
CA PRO A 100 -25.56 -1.05 0.04
C PRO A 100 -26.60 -2.18 0.15
N THR A 101 -26.35 -3.26 -0.57
CA THR A 101 -26.99 -4.57 -0.35
C THR A 101 -26.43 -5.23 0.91
N PRO A 102 -27.13 -6.19 1.53
CA PRO A 102 -26.61 -6.95 2.67
C PRO A 102 -25.25 -7.63 2.43
N ALA A 103 -24.93 -7.94 1.17
CA ALA A 103 -23.64 -8.52 0.79
C ALA A 103 -22.48 -7.54 0.96
N GLU A 104 -22.73 -6.25 0.73
CA GLU A 104 -21.75 -5.15 0.79
C GLU A 104 -21.52 -4.64 2.23
N VAL A 105 -22.32 -5.11 3.19
CA VAL A 105 -22.12 -4.86 4.61
C VAL A 105 -21.01 -5.74 5.15
N ILE A 106 -20.03 -5.10 5.79
CA ILE A 106 -18.87 -5.75 6.42
C ILE A 106 -19.31 -6.44 7.71
N GLY A 107 -20.10 -5.76 8.53
CA GLY A 107 -20.68 -6.32 9.75
C GLY A 107 -21.43 -5.31 10.60
N SER A 108 -22.22 -5.83 11.54
CA SER A 108 -22.93 -5.05 12.55
C SER A 108 -22.01 -4.74 13.72
N TYR A 109 -22.19 -3.57 14.31
CA TYR A 109 -21.52 -3.11 15.51
C TYR A 109 -21.67 -4.14 16.62
N TRP A 110 -20.55 -4.49 17.23
CA TRP A 110 -20.53 -5.42 18.34
C TRP A 110 -19.94 -4.78 19.61
N LEU A 111 -18.75 -4.21 19.50
CA LEU A 111 -18.05 -3.60 20.64
C LEU A 111 -17.24 -2.38 20.19
N LYS A 112 -17.19 -1.34 21.03
CA LYS A 112 -16.24 -0.24 20.89
C LYS A 112 -15.18 -0.29 21.97
N ILE A 113 -13.96 0.08 21.59
CA ILE A 113 -12.85 0.29 22.51
C ILE A 113 -12.44 1.77 22.38
N PRO A 114 -12.79 2.62 23.37
CA PRO A 114 -12.59 4.06 23.27
C PRO A 114 -11.12 4.43 23.10
N LYS A 115 -10.82 5.43 22.27
CA LYS A 115 -9.48 6.07 22.11
C LYS A 115 -8.33 5.15 21.65
N ILE A 116 -8.56 3.84 21.44
CA ILE A 116 -7.51 2.90 20.98
C ILE A 116 -7.32 2.94 19.46
N GLY A 117 -8.33 3.35 18.69
CA GLY A 117 -8.19 3.53 17.24
C GLY A 117 -7.13 4.57 16.87
N GLY A 118 -6.92 5.58 17.70
CA GLY A 118 -5.80 6.54 17.54
C GLY A 118 -4.43 5.92 17.82
N LEU A 119 -4.34 5.02 18.81
CA LEU A 119 -3.12 4.26 19.10
C LEU A 119 -2.82 3.28 17.95
N ILE A 120 -3.82 2.54 17.46
CA ILE A 120 -3.65 1.57 16.36
C ILE A 120 -3.44 2.27 14.99
N GLY A 121 -4.08 3.41 14.77
CA GLY A 121 -3.87 4.24 13.58
C GLY A 121 -2.44 4.78 13.49
N ASN A 122 -1.80 5.00 14.65
CA ASN A 122 -0.40 5.38 14.79
C ASN A 122 0.56 4.18 14.99
N MET A 123 0.07 2.98 15.30
CA MET A 123 0.80 1.69 15.31
C MET A 123 1.17 1.21 13.89
N ARG A 124 1.71 2.13 13.08
CA ARG A 124 2.50 1.80 11.89
C ARG A 124 3.99 1.68 12.25
N SER A 125 4.36 1.84 13.52
CA SER A 125 5.73 1.78 13.98
C SER A 125 6.12 0.33 14.40
N PRO A 126 7.17 -0.25 13.80
CA PRO A 126 7.74 -1.55 14.19
C PRO A 126 8.15 -1.64 15.68
N LEU A 127 8.38 -0.49 16.32
CA LEU A 127 8.86 -0.39 17.70
C LEU A 127 7.81 -0.85 18.72
N GLU A 128 6.52 -0.59 18.47
CA GLU A 128 5.46 -0.90 19.43
C GLU A 128 5.10 -2.40 19.45
N PHE A 129 5.20 -3.08 18.31
CA PHE A 129 5.16 -4.55 18.26
C PHE A 129 6.35 -5.18 18.97
N ALA A 130 7.54 -4.56 18.89
CA ALA A 130 8.70 -4.99 19.65
C ALA A 130 8.50 -4.81 21.16
N ILE A 131 7.87 -3.72 21.60
CA ILE A 131 7.48 -3.51 23.01
C ILE A 131 6.45 -4.54 23.46
N LEU A 132 5.43 -4.83 22.65
CA LEU A 132 4.43 -5.86 22.99
C LEU A 132 5.06 -7.25 23.07
N ALA A 133 5.93 -7.62 22.12
CA ALA A 133 6.67 -8.87 22.15
C ALA A 133 7.63 -8.94 23.36
N MET A 134 8.26 -7.82 23.72
CA MET A 134 9.12 -7.70 24.91
C MET A 134 8.33 -7.84 26.20
N VAL A 135 7.12 -7.25 26.29
CA VAL A 135 6.23 -7.39 27.45
C VAL A 135 5.70 -8.81 27.55
N ILE A 136 5.28 -9.43 26.44
CA ILE A 136 4.89 -10.85 26.42
C ILE A 136 6.07 -11.73 26.83
N GLY A 137 7.28 -11.46 26.33
CA GLY A 137 8.50 -12.13 26.75
C GLY A 137 8.79 -11.97 28.25
N ALA A 138 8.70 -10.74 28.76
CA ALA A 138 8.90 -10.42 30.18
C ALA A 138 7.84 -11.06 31.10
N VAL A 139 6.58 -11.13 30.66
CA VAL A 139 5.48 -11.78 31.39
C VAL A 139 5.61 -13.31 31.32
N SER A 140 6.07 -13.86 30.19
CA SER A 140 6.35 -15.29 30.02
C SER A 140 7.53 -15.77 30.87
N LEU A 141 8.45 -14.86 31.22
CA LEU A 141 9.53 -15.10 32.17
C LEU A 141 9.04 -15.13 33.64
N GLY A 142 7.81 -14.65 33.91
CA GLY A 142 7.11 -14.74 35.19
C GLY A 142 7.74 -13.94 36.35
N PRO A 143 7.00 -13.69 37.46
CA PRO A 143 7.51 -13.00 38.64
C PRO A 143 8.60 -13.76 39.43
N ALA A 144 9.05 -14.91 38.92
CA ALA A 144 10.12 -15.69 39.54
C ALA A 144 11.46 -14.94 39.59
N ALA A 145 11.61 -13.84 38.86
CA ALA A 145 12.80 -12.99 38.87
C ALA A 145 12.77 -11.81 39.86
N LEU A 146 11.62 -11.46 40.47
CA LEU A 146 11.50 -10.25 41.31
C LEU A 146 10.91 -10.49 42.71
N GLY A 147 10.67 -11.75 43.09
CA GLY A 147 9.97 -12.10 44.34
C GLY A 147 10.62 -13.20 45.20
N ALA A 148 11.91 -13.48 45.03
CA ALA A 148 12.63 -14.43 45.88
C ALA A 148 13.73 -13.71 46.69
N ARG A 149 13.33 -12.92 47.69
CA ARG A 149 14.21 -12.68 48.84
C ARG A 149 14.28 -13.97 49.65
N ARG A 150 15.20 -14.85 49.26
CA ARG A 150 15.98 -15.72 50.14
C ARG A 150 17.09 -16.37 49.33
N SER A 151 18.29 -15.80 49.51
CA SER A 151 19.61 -16.35 49.19
C SER A 151 19.73 -17.01 47.81
N ALA A 152 19.98 -16.19 46.77
CA ALA A 152 20.38 -16.69 45.47
C ALA A 152 21.81 -16.24 45.19
N SER A 153 22.70 -17.22 45.09
CA SER A 153 24.04 -17.09 44.55
C SER A 153 24.01 -16.58 43.11
N THR A 154 24.99 -15.74 42.82
CA THR A 154 25.16 -15.02 41.57
C THR A 154 25.77 -15.95 40.52
N ALA A 155 24.97 -16.74 39.78
CA ALA A 155 25.58 -17.75 38.91
C ALA A 155 24.84 -18.15 37.62
N THR A 156 24.49 -17.17 36.80
CA THR A 156 24.09 -17.42 35.40
C THR A 156 24.73 -16.40 34.48
N ARG A 157 25.99 -16.61 34.06
CA ARG A 157 26.64 -15.69 33.10
C ARG A 157 27.31 -16.31 31.87
N ALA A 158 27.45 -17.63 31.75
CA ALA A 158 28.17 -18.23 30.60
C ALA A 158 27.29 -18.89 29.50
N MET A 159 26.01 -19.20 29.75
CA MET A 159 25.06 -19.66 28.71
C MET A 159 24.02 -18.65 28.16
N PRO A 160 24.00 -17.34 28.53
CA PRO A 160 22.94 -16.44 28.06
C PRO A 160 23.13 -15.96 26.61
N THR A 161 24.32 -16.03 26.01
CA THR A 161 24.58 -15.39 24.71
C THR A 161 23.90 -16.09 23.54
N VAL A 162 23.98 -17.43 23.44
CA VAL A 162 23.34 -18.19 22.35
C VAL A 162 21.81 -18.17 22.48
N GLY A 163 21.29 -18.38 23.70
CA GLY A 163 19.85 -18.30 23.97
C GLY A 163 19.29 -16.91 23.69
N SER A 164 19.99 -15.85 24.11
CA SER A 164 19.60 -14.47 23.81
C SER A 164 19.66 -14.18 22.31
N GLY A 165 20.67 -14.68 21.60
CA GLY A 165 20.77 -14.56 20.15
C GLY A 165 19.59 -15.19 19.41
N LEU A 166 19.18 -16.40 19.81
CA LEU A 166 18.01 -17.10 19.25
C LEU A 166 16.71 -16.36 19.53
N LEU A 167 16.56 -15.77 20.73
CA LEU A 167 15.39 -14.98 21.09
C LEU A 167 15.31 -13.67 20.29
N VAL A 168 16.45 -12.98 20.10
CA VAL A 168 16.53 -11.78 19.25
C VAL A 168 16.19 -12.13 17.81
N ALA A 169 16.73 -13.23 17.28
CA ALA A 169 16.42 -13.71 15.93
C ALA A 169 14.92 -14.05 15.77
N ALA A 170 14.30 -14.71 16.75
CA ALA A 170 12.87 -14.97 16.76
C ALA A 170 12.04 -13.68 16.78
N ALA A 171 12.43 -12.69 17.59
CA ALA A 171 11.75 -11.40 17.65
C ALA A 171 11.84 -10.63 16.33
N LEU A 172 13.03 -10.58 15.72
CA LEU A 172 13.24 -9.95 14.41
C LEU A 172 12.47 -10.66 13.29
N SER A 173 12.41 -11.99 13.34
CA SER A 173 11.61 -12.80 12.43
C SER A 173 10.12 -12.48 12.55
N LEU A 174 9.57 -12.43 13.76
CA LEU A 174 8.18 -12.08 14.00
C LEU A 174 7.85 -10.66 13.50
N LEU A 175 8.78 -9.72 13.70
CA LEU A 175 8.63 -8.35 13.21
C LEU A 175 8.60 -8.29 11.67
N LEU A 176 9.56 -8.95 11.02
CA LEU A 176 9.62 -9.03 9.55
C LEU A 176 8.37 -9.75 9.00
N GLY A 177 7.94 -10.82 9.66
CA GLY A 177 6.73 -11.57 9.33
C GLY A 177 5.48 -10.71 9.44
N ALA A 178 5.30 -9.98 10.54
CA ALA A 178 4.18 -9.06 10.71
C ALA A 178 4.13 -8.01 9.58
N LEU A 179 5.28 -7.43 9.21
CA LEU A 179 5.35 -6.47 8.10
C LEU A 179 5.09 -7.11 6.74
N ALA A 180 5.55 -8.34 6.51
CA ALA A 180 5.46 -9.01 5.21
C ALA A 180 4.09 -9.68 4.97
N PHE A 181 3.45 -10.23 6.01
CA PHE A 181 2.15 -10.89 5.88
C PHE A 181 0.97 -9.91 5.91
N THR A 182 1.14 -8.71 6.48
CA THR A 182 0.12 -7.64 6.44
C THR A 182 0.08 -6.89 5.11
N ARG A 183 1.09 -7.06 4.25
CA ARG A 183 1.14 -6.44 2.92
C ARG A 183 0.87 -7.47 1.83
N PRO A 184 0.13 -7.12 0.76
CA PRO A 184 -0.05 -8.00 -0.38
C PRO A 184 1.28 -8.19 -1.12
N THR A 185 1.47 -9.33 -1.78
CA THR A 185 2.70 -9.62 -2.55
C THR A 185 2.78 -8.81 -3.85
N ARG A 186 1.64 -8.34 -4.34
CA ARG A 186 1.51 -7.47 -5.51
C ARG A 186 0.66 -6.25 -5.14
N ILE A 187 0.96 -5.12 -5.76
CA ILE A 187 0.16 -3.89 -5.66
C ILE A 187 -0.39 -3.54 -7.03
N GLU A 188 -1.58 -2.94 -7.03
CA GLU A 188 -2.11 -2.30 -8.24
C GLU A 188 -1.26 -1.05 -8.50
N ALA A 189 -0.56 -1.07 -9.62
CA ALA A 189 0.13 0.05 -10.21
C ALA A 189 -0.64 0.50 -11.46
N VAL A 190 -0.40 1.74 -11.87
CA VAL A 190 -0.92 2.24 -13.14
C VAL A 190 0.26 2.28 -14.09
N GLN A 191 0.22 1.43 -15.12
CA GLN A 191 1.13 1.54 -16.24
C GLN A 191 0.64 2.68 -17.14
N GLU A 192 1.51 3.64 -17.38
CA GLU A 192 1.23 4.79 -18.23
C GLU A 192 1.73 4.49 -19.65
N VAL A 193 0.79 4.36 -20.60
CA VAL A 193 1.08 4.12 -22.01
C VAL A 193 0.87 5.42 -22.79
N PRO A 194 1.93 6.15 -23.15
CA PRO A 194 1.81 7.43 -23.83
C PRO A 194 1.39 7.23 -25.29
N TYR A 195 0.59 8.15 -25.81
CA TYR A 195 0.27 8.25 -27.24
C TYR A 195 0.07 9.72 -27.64
N THR A 196 0.20 10.01 -28.92
CA THR A 196 0.04 11.36 -29.49
C THR A 196 -1.01 11.34 -30.58
N GLN A 197 -1.84 12.38 -30.59
CA GLN A 197 -2.77 12.67 -31.68
C GLN A 197 -2.44 14.05 -32.25
N ALA A 198 -2.23 14.11 -33.56
CA ALA A 198 -1.94 15.33 -34.29
C ALA A 198 -2.94 15.52 -35.43
N GLY A 199 -3.51 16.72 -35.53
CA GLY A 199 -4.40 17.12 -36.61
C GLY A 199 -3.90 18.41 -37.23
N ARG A 200 -3.63 18.39 -38.54
CA ARG A 200 -3.14 19.53 -39.31
C ARG A 200 -4.17 19.91 -40.36
N PHE A 201 -4.56 21.18 -40.35
CA PHE A 201 -5.38 21.80 -41.37
C PHE A 201 -4.51 22.60 -42.34
N GLY A 202 -4.99 22.68 -43.57
CA GLY A 202 -4.53 23.65 -44.55
C GLY A 202 -5.69 24.08 -45.44
N TYR A 203 -5.50 25.21 -46.11
CA TYR A 203 -6.47 25.71 -47.09
C TYR A 203 -5.78 26.25 -48.33
N THR A 204 -6.49 26.16 -49.45
CA THR A 204 -6.13 26.81 -50.70
C THR A 204 -7.36 27.36 -51.40
N ALA A 205 -7.17 28.39 -52.22
CA ALA A 205 -8.20 28.90 -53.12
C ALA A 205 -7.57 29.44 -54.39
N ARG A 206 -8.27 29.35 -55.53
CA ARG A 206 -7.87 30.09 -56.73
C ARG A 206 -8.13 31.57 -56.51
N ALA A 207 -7.19 32.42 -56.93
CA ALA A 207 -7.32 33.86 -56.78
C ALA A 207 -6.74 34.61 -57.98
N ASN A 208 -7.04 35.91 -58.06
CA ASN A 208 -6.52 36.77 -59.11
C ASN A 208 -4.99 36.95 -58.92
N PRO A 209 -4.16 36.66 -59.94
CA PRO A 209 -2.70 36.79 -59.84
C PRO A 209 -2.22 38.23 -59.63
N LEU A 210 -3.07 39.25 -59.85
CA LEU A 210 -2.76 40.65 -59.51
C LEU A 210 -2.82 40.94 -58.00
N VAL A 211 -3.47 40.06 -57.22
CA VAL A 211 -3.64 40.22 -55.76
C VAL A 211 -2.82 39.19 -54.98
N TYR A 212 -2.61 38.00 -55.52
CA TYR A 212 -1.82 36.93 -54.91
C TYR A 212 -0.78 36.41 -55.88
N ASP A 213 0.49 36.42 -55.47
CA ASP A 213 1.58 35.85 -56.25
C ASP A 213 1.31 34.36 -56.54
N GLY A 214 1.40 33.98 -57.81
CA GLY A 214 1.09 32.61 -58.26
C GLY A 214 -0.39 32.29 -58.44
N GLY A 215 -1.31 33.26 -58.24
CA GLY A 215 -2.75 33.09 -58.52
C GLY A 215 -3.48 32.08 -57.62
N VAL A 216 -2.87 31.75 -56.48
CA VAL A 216 -3.42 30.78 -55.51
C VAL A 216 -3.19 31.32 -54.10
N ILE A 217 -4.25 31.29 -53.29
CA ILE A 217 -4.15 31.53 -51.85
C ILE A 217 -3.67 30.24 -51.18
N THR A 218 -2.75 30.38 -50.25
CA THR A 218 -2.23 29.29 -49.42
C THR A 218 -2.47 29.56 -47.92
N THR A 219 -2.37 28.52 -47.11
CA THR A 219 -2.59 28.58 -45.65
C THR A 219 -1.81 29.73 -45.01
N GLY A 220 -2.50 30.55 -44.21
CA GLY A 220 -1.95 31.72 -43.52
C GLY A 220 -2.23 33.06 -44.23
N GLN A 221 -2.41 33.05 -45.55
CA GLN A 221 -2.74 34.27 -46.31
C GLN A 221 -4.20 34.70 -46.09
N PRO A 222 -4.50 36.02 -46.05
CA PRO A 222 -5.87 36.52 -45.98
C PRO A 222 -6.67 36.01 -47.17
N VAL A 223 -7.94 35.68 -46.97
CA VAL A 223 -8.89 35.35 -48.06
C VAL A 223 -9.83 36.53 -48.26
N PHE A 224 -9.71 37.24 -49.38
CA PHE A 224 -10.63 38.33 -49.73
C PHE A 224 -11.93 37.79 -50.30
N ARG A 225 -13.03 38.03 -49.59
CA ARG A 225 -14.36 37.44 -49.84
C ARG A 225 -15.04 37.91 -51.13
N ARG A 226 -14.54 38.99 -51.77
CA ARG A 226 -15.00 39.42 -53.10
C ARG A 226 -14.36 38.64 -54.25
N LEU A 227 -13.23 37.98 -53.98
CA LEU A 227 -12.44 37.27 -54.99
C LEU A 227 -12.56 35.76 -54.86
N VAL A 228 -12.99 35.26 -53.70
CA VAL A 228 -13.04 33.83 -53.39
C VAL A 228 -14.42 33.46 -52.85
N ASP A 229 -15.11 32.62 -53.60
CA ASP A 229 -16.41 32.04 -53.21
C ASP A 229 -16.27 30.69 -52.51
N THR A 230 -15.22 29.92 -52.83
CA THR A 230 -15.01 28.56 -52.33
C THR A 230 -13.60 28.38 -51.82
N LEU A 231 -13.47 27.85 -50.60
CA LEU A 231 -12.21 27.51 -49.98
C LEU A 231 -12.00 25.99 -50.01
N GLN A 232 -10.89 25.53 -50.58
CA GLN A 232 -10.51 24.12 -50.56
C GLN A 232 -9.74 23.85 -49.26
N LEU A 233 -10.29 23.01 -48.39
CA LEU A 233 -9.71 22.65 -47.11
C LEU A 233 -9.09 21.25 -47.17
N ARG A 234 -8.04 21.03 -46.40
CA ARG A 234 -7.40 19.73 -46.16
C ARG A 234 -7.24 19.51 -44.66
N LEU A 235 -7.53 18.31 -44.20
CA LEU A 235 -7.24 17.81 -42.86
C LEU A 235 -6.35 16.56 -42.98
N ALA A 236 -5.22 16.57 -42.30
CA ALA A 236 -4.37 15.41 -42.09
C ALA A 236 -4.37 15.05 -40.61
N TYR A 237 -4.75 13.82 -40.28
CA TYR A 237 -4.75 13.28 -38.92
C TYR A 237 -3.70 12.18 -38.79
N ARG A 238 -3.01 12.17 -37.64
CA ARG A 238 -2.06 11.12 -37.27
C ARG A 238 -2.19 10.75 -35.79
N PHE A 239 -2.23 9.46 -35.51
CA PHE A 239 -2.01 8.80 -34.24
C PHE A 239 -0.58 8.23 -34.21
N SER A 240 0.08 8.30 -33.05
CA SER A 240 1.36 7.62 -32.83
C SER A 240 1.52 7.17 -31.38
N SER A 241 2.17 6.03 -31.17
CA SER A 241 2.54 5.51 -29.86
C SER A 241 3.86 4.74 -29.96
N PRO A 242 4.73 4.78 -28.93
CA PRO A 242 5.89 3.90 -28.85
C PRO A 242 5.51 2.44 -28.60
N GLN A 243 4.27 2.15 -28.15
CA GLN A 243 3.79 0.78 -27.91
C GLN A 243 3.03 0.21 -29.12
N PRO A 244 2.97 -1.12 -29.29
CA PRO A 244 2.15 -1.77 -30.31
C PRO A 244 0.69 -1.32 -30.22
N HIS A 245 0.06 -1.03 -31.36
CA HIS A 245 -1.30 -0.54 -31.40
C HIS A 245 -2.03 -0.93 -32.68
N GLU A 246 -3.35 -1.01 -32.58
CA GLU A 246 -4.29 -1.03 -33.69
C GLU A 246 -5.32 0.07 -33.45
N VAL A 247 -5.44 1.01 -34.38
CA VAL A 247 -6.33 2.16 -34.22
C VAL A 247 -7.28 2.28 -35.41
N GLY A 248 -8.50 2.67 -35.10
CA GLY A 248 -9.48 3.13 -36.07
C GLY A 248 -10.49 4.05 -35.38
N GLY A 249 -11.58 4.34 -36.06
CA GLY A 249 -12.69 5.07 -35.47
C GLY A 249 -13.45 5.85 -36.52
N SER A 250 -13.91 7.03 -36.13
CA SER A 250 -14.68 7.90 -37.02
C SER A 250 -14.32 9.36 -36.82
N TYR A 251 -14.53 10.15 -37.87
CA TYR A 251 -14.35 11.59 -37.81
C TYR A 251 -15.53 12.31 -38.46
N LYS A 252 -15.78 13.52 -37.97
CA LYS A 252 -16.78 14.46 -38.50
C LYS A 252 -16.14 15.84 -38.59
N VAL A 253 -16.46 16.62 -39.63
CA VAL A 253 -15.94 18.00 -39.75
C VAL A 253 -17.10 18.98 -39.84
N LEU A 254 -17.02 20.01 -39.01
CA LEU A 254 -17.99 21.09 -38.90
C LEU A 254 -17.31 22.44 -39.18
N ALA A 255 -18.00 23.33 -39.88
CA ALA A 255 -17.72 24.76 -39.85
C ALA A 255 -18.67 25.41 -38.86
N GLN A 256 -18.15 25.99 -37.78
CA GLN A 256 -18.92 26.75 -36.81
C GLN A 256 -18.69 28.24 -37.04
N VAL A 257 -19.77 29.00 -37.27
CA VAL A 257 -19.73 30.45 -37.35
C VAL A 257 -20.42 31.03 -36.12
N GLY A 258 -19.87 32.09 -35.55
CA GLY A 258 -20.46 32.78 -34.41
C GLY A 258 -19.92 34.19 -34.24
N ASP A 259 -20.53 34.93 -33.32
CA ASP A 259 -20.14 36.30 -32.94
C ASP A 259 -19.96 36.42 -31.41
N ASP A 260 -19.70 37.64 -30.96
CA ASP A 260 -19.51 37.99 -29.54
C ASP A 260 -20.81 38.04 -28.73
N SER A 261 -21.97 38.10 -29.39
CA SER A 261 -23.30 38.04 -28.73
C SER A 261 -23.61 36.65 -28.15
N GLY A 262 -22.79 35.65 -28.49
CA GLY A 262 -22.99 34.25 -28.11
C GLY A 262 -23.77 33.45 -29.14
N TRP A 263 -24.23 34.07 -30.23
CA TRP A 263 -24.86 33.37 -31.33
C TRP A 263 -23.85 32.48 -32.05
N ARG A 264 -24.26 31.23 -32.34
CA ARG A 264 -23.46 30.25 -33.08
C ARG A 264 -24.32 29.39 -33.99
N ARG A 265 -23.79 29.04 -35.16
CA ARG A 265 -24.36 28.05 -36.07
C ARG A 265 -23.27 27.12 -36.60
N SER A 266 -23.67 25.89 -36.88
CA SER A 266 -22.78 24.86 -37.41
C SER A 266 -23.27 24.38 -38.77
N ILE A 267 -22.34 24.29 -39.72
CA ILE A 267 -22.52 23.72 -41.04
C ILE A 267 -21.71 22.44 -41.08
N GLU A 268 -22.36 21.33 -41.41
CA GLU A 268 -21.66 20.05 -41.60
C GLU A 268 -20.91 20.08 -42.93
N LEU A 269 -19.58 19.91 -42.87
CA LEU A 269 -18.71 19.85 -44.05
C LEU A 269 -18.40 18.42 -44.46
N VAL A 270 -18.19 17.55 -43.47
CA VAL A 270 -17.97 16.12 -43.67
C VAL A 270 -18.85 15.37 -42.67
N PRO A 271 -19.76 14.49 -43.13
CA PRO A 271 -20.55 13.65 -42.24
C PRO A 271 -19.66 12.65 -41.50
N SER A 272 -20.21 12.00 -40.47
CA SER A 272 -19.48 10.99 -39.71
C SER A 272 -18.95 9.89 -40.63
N THR A 273 -17.63 9.82 -40.77
CA THR A 273 -16.94 8.94 -41.72
C THR A 273 -15.98 8.02 -40.96
N PRO A 274 -16.03 6.69 -41.17
CA PRO A 274 -15.10 5.78 -40.52
C PRO A 274 -13.71 5.86 -41.15
N PHE A 275 -12.69 5.54 -40.36
CA PHE A 275 -11.31 5.34 -40.84
C PHE A 275 -10.64 4.17 -40.11
N ARG A 276 -9.58 3.62 -40.72
CA ARG A 276 -8.77 2.54 -40.16
C ARG A 276 -7.30 2.87 -40.32
N GLY A 277 -6.49 2.48 -39.35
CA GLY A 277 -5.06 2.75 -39.27
C GLY A 277 -4.75 4.06 -38.55
N ASP A 278 -3.46 4.38 -38.49
CA ASP A 278 -2.91 5.47 -37.67
C ASP A 278 -3.22 6.87 -38.18
N GLY A 279 -4.00 7.04 -39.24
CA GLY A 279 -4.22 8.35 -39.81
C GLY A 279 -5.09 8.34 -41.04
N PHE A 280 -5.49 9.54 -41.45
CA PHE A 280 -6.17 9.78 -42.71
C PHE A 280 -5.85 11.17 -43.21
N GLU A 281 -6.03 11.37 -44.51
CA GLU A 281 -6.05 12.69 -45.12
C GLU A 281 -7.37 12.89 -45.86
N ARG A 282 -7.98 14.06 -45.67
CA ARG A 282 -9.26 14.38 -46.28
C ARG A 282 -9.27 15.80 -46.80
N SER A 283 -9.65 15.95 -48.06
CA SER A 283 -9.95 17.24 -48.69
C SER A 283 -11.46 17.45 -48.77
N PHE A 284 -11.91 18.67 -48.50
CA PHE A 284 -13.33 19.07 -48.54
C PHE A 284 -13.44 20.56 -48.84
N GLN A 285 -14.63 21.03 -49.23
CA GLN A 285 -14.84 22.41 -49.64
C GLN A 285 -15.73 23.15 -48.64
N LEU A 286 -15.43 24.42 -48.46
CA LEU A 286 -16.30 25.38 -47.77
C LEU A 286 -16.80 26.40 -48.79
N ASP A 287 -18.12 26.41 -49.04
CA ASP A 287 -18.77 27.47 -49.82
C ASP A 287 -18.98 28.69 -48.92
N LEU A 288 -18.21 29.75 -49.17
CA LEU A 288 -18.27 30.98 -48.41
C LEU A 288 -19.59 31.71 -48.66
N ARG A 289 -20.21 31.60 -49.85
CA ARG A 289 -21.51 32.22 -50.17
C ARG A 289 -22.61 31.67 -49.26
N ARG A 290 -22.59 30.36 -48.99
CA ARG A 290 -23.52 29.73 -48.02
C ARG A 290 -23.33 30.29 -46.61
N VAL A 291 -22.09 30.54 -46.20
CA VAL A 291 -21.81 31.20 -44.91
C VAL A 291 -22.38 32.61 -44.90
N GLN A 292 -22.22 33.40 -45.97
CA GLN A 292 -22.77 34.77 -46.04
C GLN A 292 -24.30 34.77 -45.99
N GLN A 293 -24.96 33.87 -46.71
CA GLN A 293 -26.41 33.73 -46.69
C GLN A 293 -26.93 33.43 -45.28
N LEU A 294 -26.27 32.51 -44.57
CA LEU A 294 -26.63 32.15 -43.20
C LEU A 294 -26.47 33.34 -42.24
N LEU A 295 -25.40 34.13 -42.39
CA LEU A 295 -25.20 35.35 -41.61
C LEU A 295 -26.25 36.41 -41.90
N ALA A 296 -26.54 36.67 -43.17
CA ALA A 296 -27.55 37.66 -43.57
C ALA A 296 -28.95 37.27 -43.06
N GLU A 297 -29.29 35.99 -43.10
CA GLU A 297 -30.54 35.48 -42.54
C GLU A 297 -30.58 35.63 -41.01
N ALA A 298 -29.48 35.33 -40.32
CA ALA A 298 -29.39 35.51 -38.87
C ALA A 298 -29.59 36.98 -38.48
N GLN A 299 -28.86 37.91 -39.13
CA GLN A 299 -28.99 39.35 -38.89
C GLN A 299 -30.41 39.85 -39.13
N ARG A 300 -31.07 39.36 -40.20
CA ARG A 300 -32.47 39.72 -40.51
C ARG A 300 -33.44 39.26 -39.43
N LEU A 301 -33.22 38.08 -38.83
CA LEU A 301 -34.11 37.50 -37.82
C LEU A 301 -33.83 38.05 -36.42
N THR A 302 -32.57 38.32 -36.07
CA THR A 302 -32.19 38.79 -34.72
C THR A 302 -32.22 40.31 -34.59
N GLY A 303 -32.10 41.04 -35.70
CA GLY A 303 -31.88 42.49 -35.70
C GLY A 303 -30.49 42.90 -35.22
N VAL A 304 -29.63 41.94 -34.85
CA VAL A 304 -28.26 42.18 -34.38
C VAL A 304 -27.32 42.16 -35.57
N GLN A 305 -26.58 43.25 -35.76
CA GLN A 305 -25.55 43.36 -36.79
C GLN A 305 -24.17 43.31 -36.16
N SER A 306 -23.50 42.16 -36.26
CA SER A 306 -22.11 42.03 -35.84
C SER A 306 -21.18 42.35 -37.01
N GLU A 307 -20.17 43.18 -36.77
CA GLU A 307 -19.15 43.53 -37.78
C GLU A 307 -18.06 42.46 -37.89
N GLN A 308 -17.89 41.65 -36.84
CA GLN A 308 -16.90 40.59 -36.75
C GLN A 308 -17.54 39.28 -36.35
N TYR A 309 -17.17 38.24 -37.09
CA TYR A 309 -17.54 36.86 -36.83
C TYR A 309 -16.28 36.01 -36.66
N THR A 310 -16.40 34.92 -35.92
CA THR A 310 -15.40 33.85 -35.89
C THR A 310 -15.94 32.67 -36.69
N LEU A 311 -15.17 32.20 -37.67
CA LEU A 311 -15.42 30.97 -38.41
C LEU A 311 -14.39 29.93 -37.98
N THR A 312 -14.83 28.83 -37.37
CA THR A 312 -13.95 27.75 -36.90
C THR A 312 -14.24 26.46 -37.64
N ILE A 313 -13.23 25.90 -38.28
CA ILE A 313 -13.27 24.54 -38.82
C ILE A 313 -12.86 23.59 -37.70
N LEU A 314 -13.79 22.77 -37.24
CA LEU A 314 -13.61 21.83 -36.13
C LEU A 314 -13.71 20.41 -36.66
N ALA A 315 -12.66 19.62 -36.49
CA ALA A 315 -12.73 18.17 -36.72
C ALA A 315 -12.96 17.47 -35.39
N GLN A 316 -13.98 16.63 -35.30
CA GLN A 316 -14.23 15.76 -34.16
C GLN A 316 -13.78 14.35 -34.55
N ILE A 317 -12.75 13.85 -33.89
CA ILE A 317 -12.14 12.56 -34.19
C ILE A 317 -12.32 11.67 -32.96
N ALA A 318 -13.11 10.61 -33.11
CA ALA A 318 -13.27 9.57 -32.12
C ALA A 318 -12.39 8.39 -32.52
N THR A 319 -11.45 8.03 -31.66
CA THR A 319 -10.54 6.91 -31.87
C THR A 319 -10.82 5.78 -30.90
N GLU A 320 -10.72 4.57 -31.41
CA GLU A 320 -10.86 3.34 -30.66
C GLU A 320 -9.95 2.26 -31.22
N GLY A 321 -9.62 1.28 -30.39
CA GLY A 321 -8.79 0.15 -30.79
C GLY A 321 -8.01 -0.43 -29.62
N THR A 322 -6.83 -0.93 -29.91
CA THR A 322 -5.93 -1.52 -28.91
C THR A 322 -4.62 -0.75 -28.82
N LEU A 323 -4.11 -0.59 -27.60
CA LEU A 323 -2.84 0.06 -27.29
C LEU A 323 -2.14 -0.78 -26.21
N ASP A 324 -0.97 -1.33 -26.52
CA ASP A 324 -0.29 -2.32 -25.68
C ASP A 324 -1.19 -3.51 -25.29
N GLY A 325 -2.02 -3.98 -26.24
CA GLY A 325 -2.99 -5.05 -26.05
C GLY A 325 -4.24 -4.68 -25.25
N GLN A 326 -4.33 -3.45 -24.73
CA GLN A 326 -5.48 -2.97 -23.96
C GLN A 326 -6.44 -2.17 -24.83
N GLN A 327 -7.75 -2.35 -24.61
CA GLN A 327 -8.74 -1.54 -25.32
C GLN A 327 -8.69 -0.09 -24.84
N PHE A 328 -8.75 0.84 -25.79
CA PHE A 328 -8.84 2.26 -25.48
C PHE A 328 -9.84 2.98 -26.37
N ARG A 329 -10.36 4.10 -25.85
CA ARG A 329 -11.17 5.06 -26.57
C ARG A 329 -10.70 6.47 -26.24
N ALA A 330 -10.56 7.31 -27.24
CA ALA A 330 -10.19 8.70 -27.06
C ALA A 330 -10.97 9.61 -28.01
N GLN A 331 -11.06 10.89 -27.62
CA GLN A 331 -11.63 11.93 -28.46
C GLN A 331 -10.58 13.01 -28.67
N PHE A 332 -10.49 13.49 -29.90
CA PHE A 332 -9.55 14.53 -30.29
C PHE A 332 -10.24 15.53 -31.22
N ALA A 333 -10.10 16.82 -30.90
CA ALA A 333 -10.83 17.88 -31.59
C ALA A 333 -9.90 19.04 -32.00
N PRO A 334 -9.08 18.87 -33.06
CA PRO A 334 -8.29 19.97 -33.61
C PRO A 334 -9.21 20.98 -34.30
N ALA A 335 -8.84 22.25 -34.22
CA ALA A 335 -9.61 23.36 -34.79
C ALA A 335 -8.71 24.35 -35.53
N MET A 336 -9.25 24.96 -36.58
CA MET A 336 -8.66 26.07 -37.33
C MET A 336 -9.64 27.23 -37.33
N ALA A 337 -9.30 28.30 -36.63
CA ALA A 337 -10.18 29.45 -36.43
C ALA A 337 -9.78 30.62 -37.32
N PHE A 338 -10.77 31.31 -37.85
CA PHE A 338 -10.61 32.51 -38.66
C PHE A 338 -11.43 33.65 -38.07
N GLN A 339 -10.87 34.85 -38.08
CA GLN A 339 -11.61 36.08 -37.94
C GLN A 339 -12.20 36.44 -39.30
N MET A 340 -13.47 36.80 -39.32
CA MET A 340 -14.21 37.10 -40.54
C MET A 340 -14.95 38.42 -40.39
N ASP A 341 -14.66 39.35 -41.27
CA ASP A 341 -15.46 40.56 -41.49
C ASP A 341 -16.11 40.50 -42.87
N SER A 342 -16.84 41.53 -43.29
CA SER A 342 -17.54 41.56 -44.58
C SER A 342 -16.62 41.44 -45.81
N LEU A 343 -15.32 41.75 -45.67
CA LEU A 343 -14.36 41.86 -46.77
C LEU A 343 -13.33 40.73 -46.79
N ARG A 344 -12.91 40.24 -45.62
CA ARG A 344 -11.83 39.27 -45.48
C ARG A 344 -12.12 38.18 -44.44
N LEU A 345 -11.49 37.04 -44.68
CA LEU A 345 -11.37 35.93 -43.76
C LEU A 345 -9.87 35.75 -43.45
N GLN A 346 -9.49 35.99 -42.20
CA GLN A 346 -8.11 35.96 -41.73
C GLN A 346 -7.92 34.85 -40.70
N LEU A 347 -6.88 34.06 -40.83
CA LEU A 347 -6.57 33.01 -39.86
C LEU A 347 -6.18 33.62 -38.49
N LEU A 348 -6.82 33.14 -37.42
CA LEU A 348 -6.48 33.49 -36.04
C LEU A 348 -5.34 32.55 -35.57
N GLN A 349 -4.14 33.12 -35.45
CA GLN A 349 -2.84 32.46 -35.13
C GLN A 349 -2.22 31.61 -36.26
N PRO A 350 -1.24 32.17 -37.00
CA PRO A 350 -0.18 31.39 -37.64
C PRO A 350 1.03 31.35 -36.70
N THR A 351 1.36 30.18 -36.13
CA THR A 351 2.74 29.99 -35.63
C THR A 351 3.59 29.68 -36.85
N GLU A 352 4.68 30.44 -37.06
CA GLU A 352 5.48 30.41 -38.29
C GLU A 352 5.84 28.99 -38.77
N GLY A 353 5.67 28.74 -40.07
CA GLY A 353 6.28 27.61 -40.78
C GLY A 353 5.57 26.25 -40.73
N GLU A 354 4.53 26.06 -39.90
CA GLU A 354 3.82 24.78 -39.81
C GLU A 354 2.32 24.92 -40.10
N ALA A 355 1.76 23.95 -40.83
CA ALA A 355 0.32 23.82 -41.05
C ALA A 355 -0.45 23.97 -39.74
N THR A 356 -1.50 24.80 -39.73
CA THR A 356 -2.37 25.04 -38.57
C THR A 356 -2.78 23.72 -37.95
N GLY A 357 -2.29 23.40 -36.75
CA GLY A 357 -2.52 22.08 -36.20
C GLY A 357 -2.43 22.03 -34.69
N LYS A 358 -3.28 21.20 -34.11
CA LYS A 358 -3.22 20.86 -32.69
C LYS A 358 -2.50 19.52 -32.59
N SER A 359 -1.51 19.42 -31.71
CA SER A 359 -0.92 18.15 -31.28
C SER A 359 -1.20 17.98 -29.80
N VAL A 360 -1.74 16.84 -29.40
CA VAL A 360 -2.03 16.51 -28.00
C VAL A 360 -1.31 15.22 -27.66
N GLN A 361 -0.41 15.30 -26.68
CA GLN A 361 0.12 14.14 -25.99
C GLN A 361 -0.86 13.72 -24.90
N ALA A 362 -1.17 12.44 -24.83
CA ALA A 362 -2.08 11.85 -23.86
C ALA A 362 -1.50 10.53 -23.34
N ILE A 363 -2.04 10.06 -22.21
CA ILE A 363 -1.58 8.85 -21.54
C ILE A 363 -2.78 7.94 -21.32
N LEU A 364 -2.69 6.70 -21.80
CA LEU A 364 -3.60 5.64 -21.41
C LEU A 364 -3.10 5.05 -20.08
N ARG A 365 -3.97 5.04 -19.07
CA ARG A 365 -3.69 4.46 -17.76
C ARG A 365 -4.23 3.04 -17.70
N VAL A 366 -3.32 2.07 -17.69
CA VAL A 366 -3.63 0.65 -17.65
C VAL A 366 -3.38 0.11 -16.25
N PRO A 367 -4.33 -0.63 -15.64
CA PRO A 367 -4.06 -1.35 -14.40
C PRO A 367 -2.97 -2.41 -14.60
N ALA A 368 -1.88 -2.30 -13.85
CA ALA A 368 -0.78 -3.25 -13.85
C ALA A 368 -0.57 -3.82 -12.45
N LEU A 369 -0.14 -5.09 -12.36
CA LEU A 369 0.24 -5.70 -11.09
C LEU A 369 1.76 -5.63 -10.95
N GLU A 370 2.23 -4.81 -10.03
CA GLU A 370 3.66 -4.71 -9.71
C GLU A 370 4.03 -5.50 -8.45
N THR A 371 5.29 -5.95 -8.40
CA THR A 371 5.82 -6.63 -7.22
C THR A 371 5.90 -5.65 -6.06
N ASN A 372 5.33 -6.03 -4.91
CA ASN A 372 5.40 -5.20 -3.72
C ASN A 372 6.72 -5.41 -2.98
N TYR A 373 7.32 -4.33 -2.48
CA TYR A 373 8.59 -4.35 -1.75
C TYR A 373 8.44 -3.80 -0.34
N LEU A 374 9.10 -4.45 0.61
CA LEU A 374 9.43 -3.87 1.91
C LEU A 374 10.72 -3.08 1.78
N SER A 375 10.65 -1.79 2.10
CA SER A 375 11.83 -0.94 2.21
C SER A 375 12.32 -0.98 3.65
N LEU A 376 13.53 -1.53 3.85
CA LEU A 376 14.23 -1.62 5.13
C LEU A 376 15.49 -0.74 5.02
N GLY A 377 15.31 0.58 5.14
CA GLY A 377 16.37 1.55 4.88
C GLY A 377 16.81 1.50 3.39
N PRO A 378 18.10 1.22 3.08
CA PRO A 378 18.58 1.13 1.70
C PRO A 378 18.19 -0.18 1.00
N LEU A 379 17.75 -1.19 1.75
CA LEU A 379 17.42 -2.52 1.22
C LEU A 379 15.96 -2.56 0.76
N ARG A 380 15.75 -3.10 -0.45
CA ARG A 380 14.42 -3.39 -0.99
C ARG A 380 14.23 -4.89 -1.10
N LEU A 381 13.40 -5.45 -0.24
CA LEU A 381 13.08 -6.87 -0.22
C LEU A 381 11.69 -7.10 -0.80
N PRO A 382 11.52 -7.95 -1.84
CA PRO A 382 10.20 -8.38 -2.27
C PRO A 382 9.42 -8.93 -1.08
N VAL A 383 8.14 -8.55 -0.95
CA VAL A 383 7.30 -9.01 0.18
C VAL A 383 7.28 -10.54 0.26
N ILE A 384 7.27 -11.24 -0.87
CA ILE A 384 7.33 -12.70 -0.91
C ILE A 384 8.64 -13.27 -0.33
N ALA A 385 9.78 -12.64 -0.65
CA ALA A 385 11.09 -13.04 -0.11
C ALA A 385 11.17 -12.78 1.40
N ALA A 386 10.64 -11.64 1.86
CA ALA A 386 10.56 -11.31 3.27
C ALA A 386 9.70 -12.31 4.07
N ARG A 387 8.61 -12.83 3.48
CA ARG A 387 7.79 -13.89 4.12
C ARG A 387 8.59 -15.18 4.30
N TRP A 388 9.29 -15.64 3.26
CA TRP A 388 10.15 -16.83 3.36
C TRP A 388 11.27 -16.65 4.37
N LEU A 389 11.96 -15.50 4.34
CA LEU A 389 13.04 -15.18 5.27
C LEU A 389 12.54 -15.16 6.72
N ALA A 390 11.40 -14.51 6.99
CA ALA A 390 10.78 -14.50 8.30
C ALA A 390 10.48 -15.93 8.78
N THR A 391 9.79 -16.74 7.97
CA THR A 391 9.42 -18.11 8.33
C THR A 391 10.64 -18.99 8.63
N LEU A 392 11.66 -18.94 7.76
CA LEU A 392 12.88 -19.74 7.94
C LEU A 392 13.66 -19.33 9.20
N LEU A 393 13.78 -18.03 9.47
CA LEU A 393 14.41 -17.53 10.69
C LEU A 393 13.64 -17.92 11.95
N LEU A 394 12.29 -17.93 11.90
CA LEU A 394 11.46 -18.34 13.03
C LEU A 394 11.67 -19.83 13.34
N LEU A 395 11.57 -20.67 12.31
CA LEU A 395 11.74 -22.12 12.44
C LEU A 395 13.15 -22.47 12.97
N GLY A 396 14.18 -21.83 12.41
CA GLY A 396 15.55 -22.01 12.88
C GLY A 396 15.72 -21.60 14.35
N SER A 397 15.10 -20.50 14.78
CA SER A 397 15.15 -20.04 16.17
C SER A 397 14.43 -21.00 17.13
N ILE A 398 13.26 -21.51 16.74
CA ILE A 398 12.51 -22.51 17.53
C ILE A 398 13.30 -23.81 17.68
N LEU A 399 13.85 -24.33 16.57
CA LEU A 399 14.66 -25.55 16.59
C LEU A 399 15.92 -25.38 17.45
N GLY A 400 16.57 -24.23 17.35
CA GLY A 400 17.73 -23.89 18.19
C GLY A 400 17.38 -23.86 19.69
N LEU A 401 16.23 -23.27 20.06
CA LEU A 401 15.78 -23.25 21.46
C LEU A 401 15.41 -24.64 21.98
N ILE A 402 14.77 -25.48 21.16
CA ILE A 402 14.46 -26.88 21.52
C ILE A 402 15.76 -27.67 21.74
N ALA A 403 16.74 -27.52 20.83
CA ALA A 403 18.04 -28.17 20.97
C ALA A 403 18.80 -27.71 22.21
N LEU A 404 18.81 -26.40 22.49
CA LEU A 404 19.43 -25.82 23.70
C LEU A 404 18.74 -26.33 24.97
N GLN A 405 17.40 -26.39 24.98
CA GLN A 405 16.64 -26.94 26.11
C GLN A 405 16.93 -28.43 26.31
N GLY A 406 16.99 -29.23 25.24
CA GLY A 406 17.33 -30.65 25.29
C GLY A 406 18.74 -30.89 25.82
N TRP A 407 19.71 -30.10 25.35
CA TRP A 407 21.08 -30.15 25.83
C TRP A 407 21.20 -29.76 27.31
N SER A 408 20.52 -28.69 27.73
CA SER A 408 20.51 -28.26 29.15
C SER A 408 19.88 -29.31 30.08
N ARG A 409 18.82 -30.00 29.64
CA ARG A 409 18.21 -31.09 30.41
C ARG A 409 19.14 -32.29 30.54
N ARG A 410 19.78 -32.70 29.43
CA ARG A 410 20.77 -33.79 29.47
C ARG A 410 21.93 -33.49 30.42
N LEU A 411 22.43 -32.25 30.44
CA LEU A 411 23.47 -31.83 31.37
C LEU A 411 23.01 -31.88 32.83
N LEU A 412 21.76 -31.49 33.12
CA LEU A 412 21.19 -31.58 34.47
C LEU A 412 20.88 -33.02 34.89
N GLU A 413 20.49 -33.88 33.95
CA GLU A 413 20.25 -35.31 34.20
C GLU A 413 21.54 -36.08 34.50
N GLN A 414 22.69 -35.63 33.99
CA GLN A 414 24.02 -36.20 34.27
C GLN A 414 24.61 -35.79 35.64
N GLY A 415 23.81 -35.14 36.50
CA GLY A 415 24.20 -34.74 37.84
C GLY A 415 25.01 -33.44 37.90
N GLU A 416 25.22 -32.94 39.11
CA GLU A 416 25.92 -31.67 39.35
C GLU A 416 27.37 -31.68 38.83
N HIS A 417 27.99 -32.86 38.73
CA HIS A 417 29.31 -33.04 38.16
C HIS A 417 29.41 -32.57 36.69
N ALA A 418 28.44 -32.93 35.84
CA ALA A 418 28.45 -32.54 34.43
C ALA A 418 28.29 -31.02 34.26
N VAL A 419 27.53 -30.39 35.15
CA VAL A 419 27.39 -28.92 35.19
C VAL A 419 28.72 -28.27 35.56
N ILE A 420 29.40 -28.76 36.60
CA ILE A 420 30.71 -28.25 37.06
C ILE A 420 31.78 -28.46 35.99
N ALA A 421 31.85 -29.65 35.38
CA ALA A 421 32.80 -29.97 34.31
C ALA A 421 32.59 -29.09 33.06
N SER A 422 31.34 -28.82 32.67
CA SER A 422 31.06 -27.95 31.51
C SER A 422 31.47 -26.49 31.72
N ARG A 423 31.47 -26.01 32.97
CA ARG A 423 31.71 -24.60 33.32
C ARG A 423 33.17 -24.33 33.71
N TRP A 424 33.81 -25.25 34.45
CA TRP A 424 35.18 -25.11 34.96
C TRP A 424 36.13 -26.21 34.53
N GLY A 425 35.80 -27.00 33.49
CA GLY A 425 36.66 -28.09 33.02
C GLY A 425 38.11 -27.67 32.70
N HIS A 426 38.35 -26.40 32.38
CA HIS A 426 39.69 -25.85 32.15
C HIS A 426 40.51 -25.61 33.43
N ALA A 427 39.84 -25.47 34.59
CA ALA A 427 40.46 -25.22 35.90
C ALA A 427 40.34 -26.44 36.84
N LEU A 428 39.66 -27.49 36.37
CA LEU A 428 39.41 -28.73 37.10
C LEU A 428 40.62 -29.67 36.96
N VAL A 429 41.13 -30.14 38.08
CA VAL A 429 42.27 -31.07 38.16
C VAL A 429 41.84 -32.27 38.96
N ASP A 430 41.79 -33.44 38.33
CA ASP A 430 41.48 -34.69 39.02
C ASP A 430 42.63 -35.11 39.94
N VAL A 431 42.29 -35.42 41.19
CA VAL A 431 43.23 -35.89 42.22
C VAL A 431 42.78 -37.24 42.76
N LEU A 432 43.75 -38.14 42.97
CA LEU A 432 43.50 -39.50 43.47
C LEU A 432 43.20 -39.52 44.98
N GLU A 433 43.76 -38.57 45.73
CA GLU A 433 43.56 -38.44 47.17
C GLU A 433 43.16 -37.00 47.53
N PRO A 434 42.26 -36.81 48.52
CA PRO A 434 41.87 -35.49 48.98
C PRO A 434 43.08 -34.76 49.61
N PRO A 435 43.17 -33.42 49.43
CA PRO A 435 44.27 -32.65 49.98
C PRO A 435 44.29 -32.73 51.51
N ARG A 436 45.47 -33.01 52.09
CA ARG A 436 45.66 -33.02 53.55
C ARG A 436 45.67 -31.58 54.06
N ALA A 437 44.61 -31.17 54.73
CA ALA A 437 44.45 -29.85 55.33
C ALA A 437 43.94 -29.96 56.77
N GLU A 438 44.49 -29.17 57.69
CA GLU A 438 44.13 -29.18 59.12
C GLU A 438 42.73 -28.57 59.38
N GLY A 439 42.17 -27.85 58.41
CA GLY A 439 40.80 -27.33 58.45
C GLY A 439 40.17 -27.30 57.07
N ILE A 440 39.02 -27.96 56.93
CA ILE A 440 38.21 -27.94 55.70
C ILE A 440 36.91 -27.19 55.98
N VAL A 441 36.63 -26.15 55.21
CA VAL A 441 35.38 -25.38 55.31
C VAL A 441 34.36 -25.96 54.32
N PRO A 442 33.27 -26.61 54.77
CA PRO A 442 32.27 -27.16 53.87
C PRO A 442 31.42 -26.05 53.24
N LEU A 443 31.31 -26.10 51.92
CA LEU A 443 30.43 -25.27 51.10
C LEU A 443 29.06 -25.96 51.01
N ARG A 444 28.00 -25.21 51.33
CA ARG A 444 26.64 -25.77 51.47
C ARG A 444 25.88 -25.93 50.16
N ASP A 445 26.30 -25.20 49.14
CA ASP A 445 25.66 -25.18 47.83
C ASP A 445 26.68 -24.84 46.74
N LEU A 446 26.35 -25.19 45.50
CA LEU A 446 27.14 -24.87 44.32
C LEU A 446 27.37 -23.35 44.18
N GLY A 447 26.43 -22.55 44.67
CA GLY A 447 26.50 -21.10 44.68
C GLY A 447 27.67 -20.53 45.47
N SER A 448 28.01 -21.18 46.57
CA SER A 448 29.12 -20.83 47.44
C SER A 448 30.46 -21.17 46.79
N LEU A 449 30.52 -22.29 46.05
CA LEU A 449 31.69 -22.67 45.24
C LEU A 449 31.93 -21.66 44.11
N GLU A 450 30.86 -21.21 43.47
CA GLU A 450 30.90 -20.22 42.40
C GLU A 450 31.42 -18.86 42.86
N ALA A 451 30.89 -18.36 43.97
CA ALA A 451 31.33 -17.09 44.56
C ALA A 451 32.82 -17.14 44.92
N LEU A 452 33.29 -18.27 45.45
CA LEU A 452 34.69 -18.49 45.81
C LEU A 452 35.60 -18.45 44.56
N LEU A 453 35.28 -19.22 43.52
CA LEU A 453 36.05 -19.25 42.28
C LEU A 453 36.05 -17.90 41.55
N ALA A 454 34.95 -17.12 41.65
CA ALA A 454 34.89 -15.77 41.11
C ALA A 454 35.80 -14.78 41.87
N SER A 455 35.95 -14.96 43.18
CA SER A 455 36.84 -14.14 44.02
C SER A 455 38.33 -14.50 43.88
N ALA A 456 38.64 -15.70 43.41
CA ALA A 456 40.00 -16.20 43.26
C ALA A 456 40.22 -16.84 41.86
N PRO A 457 40.41 -16.03 40.79
CA PRO A 457 40.46 -16.51 39.42
C PRO A 457 41.62 -17.47 39.11
N SER A 458 42.68 -17.43 39.91
CA SER A 458 43.86 -18.29 39.80
C SER A 458 43.76 -19.59 40.61
N ALA A 459 42.69 -19.76 41.42
CA ALA A 459 42.52 -20.95 42.23
C ALA A 459 42.19 -22.16 41.33
N ARG A 460 42.86 -23.29 41.58
CA ARG A 460 42.56 -24.55 40.91
C ARG A 460 41.45 -25.29 41.65
N LEU A 461 40.56 -25.91 40.87
CA LEU A 461 39.47 -26.74 41.38
C LEU A 461 39.94 -28.19 41.39
N LEU A 462 40.33 -28.72 42.53
CA LEU A 462 40.72 -30.12 42.64
C LEU A 462 39.47 -30.98 42.75
N HIS A 463 39.38 -32.05 41.98
CA HIS A 463 38.24 -32.96 41.97
C HIS A 463 38.67 -34.35 42.39
N ALA A 464 38.01 -34.91 43.40
CA ALA A 464 38.19 -36.29 43.84
C ALA A 464 36.85 -37.01 43.77
N ARG A 465 36.85 -38.25 43.26
CA ARG A 465 35.67 -39.11 43.24
C ARG A 465 35.81 -40.18 44.31
N GLN A 466 34.79 -40.32 45.16
CA GLN A 466 34.72 -41.41 46.13
C GLN A 466 33.33 -42.05 46.05
N GLY A 467 33.27 -43.25 45.46
CA GLY A 467 32.00 -43.91 45.11
C GLY A 467 31.20 -43.07 44.11
N ASP A 468 29.94 -42.82 44.45
CA ASP A 468 29.02 -41.96 43.69
C ASP A 468 29.05 -40.51 44.17
N HIS A 469 30.01 -40.10 45.00
CA HIS A 469 30.13 -38.70 45.43
C HIS A 469 31.33 -38.03 44.77
N HIS A 470 31.10 -36.82 44.27
CA HIS A 470 32.11 -35.95 43.69
C HIS A 470 32.48 -34.86 44.70
N TYR A 471 33.75 -34.77 45.05
CA TYR A 471 34.28 -33.81 46.01
C TYR A 471 35.15 -32.80 45.29
N TYR A 472 34.87 -31.52 45.51
CA TYR A 472 35.55 -30.41 44.87
C TYR A 472 36.26 -29.57 45.94
N TYR A 473 37.58 -29.48 45.84
CA TYR A 473 38.41 -28.72 46.75
C TYR A 473 38.95 -27.47 46.07
N VAL A 474 38.85 -26.34 46.76
CA VAL A 474 39.45 -25.08 46.31
C VAL A 474 40.32 -24.55 47.45
N MET A 475 41.56 -24.21 47.13
CA MET A 475 42.50 -23.61 48.08
C MET A 475 42.65 -22.13 47.79
N VAL A 476 42.30 -21.28 48.76
CA VAL A 476 42.43 -19.82 48.68
C VAL A 476 43.07 -19.35 49.97
N ASP A 477 44.17 -18.59 49.86
CA ASP A 477 44.88 -17.97 50.99
C ASP A 477 45.20 -18.92 52.17
N GLY A 478 45.58 -20.17 51.84
CA GLY A 478 45.93 -21.19 52.84
C GLY A 478 44.75 -21.92 53.48
N GLN A 479 43.51 -21.56 53.15
CA GLN A 479 42.29 -22.24 53.59
C GLN A 479 41.75 -23.16 52.50
N THR A 480 41.38 -24.39 52.88
CA THR A 480 40.75 -25.37 51.98
C THR A 480 39.23 -25.35 52.14
N TYR A 481 38.52 -25.21 51.03
CA TYR A 481 37.07 -25.28 50.94
C TYR A 481 36.65 -26.55 50.22
N LEU A 482 35.55 -27.18 50.66
CA LEU A 482 35.05 -28.43 50.08
C LEU A 482 33.59 -28.28 49.66
N TYR A 483 33.29 -28.59 48.41
CA TYR A 483 31.93 -28.79 47.92
C TYR A 483 31.73 -30.27 47.58
N ALA A 484 30.69 -30.89 48.14
CA ALA A 484 30.31 -32.26 47.82
C ALA A 484 29.06 -32.26 46.94
N ALA A 485 29.13 -32.98 45.83
CA ALA A 485 28.03 -33.20 44.91
C ALA A 485 27.70 -34.69 44.85
N GLU A 486 26.42 -35.02 44.89
CA GLU A 486 25.95 -36.38 44.58
C GLU A 486 26.13 -36.63 43.07
N GLY A 487 26.87 -37.68 42.74
CA GLY A 487 26.93 -38.29 41.42
C GLY A 487 25.76 -39.25 41.23
N ARG A 488 25.20 -39.25 40.02
CA ARG A 488 24.27 -40.28 39.56
C ARG A 488 24.88 -41.05 38.42
#